data_AF-A0A3N5VVD1-F1
#
_entry.id   AF-A0A3N5VVD1-F1
#
_cell.length_a   1.000
_cell.length_b   1.000
_cell.length_c   1.000
_cell.angle_alpha   90.00
_cell.angle_beta   90.00
_cell.angle_gamma   90.00
#
_symmetry.space_group_name_H-M   'P 1'
#
loop_
_entity.id
_entity.type
_entity.pdbx_description
1 polymer ?
#
loop_
_entity_poly.entity_id
_entity_poly.type
_entity_poly.pdbx_seq_one_letter_code
_entity_poly.pdbx_strand_id
1 'polypeptide(L)'
;KAGLNMGLSGIPWWTHDIGGFHKGDPTDPAFRELVVRWFQFGAFSSLFRLHGHRLPNTDGFAGAANEVWSFGDEAYEILKQYMFIRERLRPYVMDQMRTAHEKGIPPMRPLFVDFPDDSACYSVDDQYMFGPDLLVAPVLDAEARSRRVYLPAHTTWKDAWTGKQYEGGQWLDVPAPIETIPLFLKAGSPLIEVFQNTNK
;
A
#
# COMPACT_ATOMS: atom_id res chain seq x y z
N LYS A 1 -8.80 4.37 -5.71
CA LYS A 1 -10.05 4.26 -6.54
C LYS A 1 -9.84 3.55 -7.88
N ALA A 2 -9.09 4.10 -8.85
CA ALA A 2 -8.97 3.51 -10.20
C ALA A 2 -8.56 2.02 -10.20
N GLY A 3 -7.51 1.64 -9.47
CA GLY A 3 -7.07 0.23 -9.39
C GLY A 3 -8.12 -0.72 -8.81
N LEU A 4 -8.94 -0.26 -7.86
CA LEU A 4 -10.02 -1.08 -7.28
C LEU A 4 -11.12 -1.35 -8.33
N ASN A 5 -11.52 -0.32 -9.07
CA ASN A 5 -12.50 -0.47 -10.15
C ASN A 5 -11.96 -1.36 -11.29
N MET A 6 -10.67 -1.26 -11.61
CA MET A 6 -10.01 -2.17 -12.58
C MET A 6 -10.07 -3.62 -12.10
N GLY A 7 -9.79 -3.87 -10.81
CA GLY A 7 -9.92 -5.19 -10.20
C GLY A 7 -11.34 -5.75 -10.32
N LEU A 8 -12.36 -4.95 -9.98
CA LEU A 8 -13.77 -5.33 -10.14
C LEU A 8 -14.18 -5.54 -11.60
N SER A 9 -13.52 -4.86 -12.54
CA SER A 9 -13.75 -5.02 -13.98
C SER A 9 -13.04 -6.24 -14.56
N GLY A 10 -12.51 -7.14 -13.71
CA GLY A 10 -11.83 -8.37 -14.14
C GLY A 10 -10.39 -8.18 -14.58
N ILE A 11 -9.74 -7.07 -14.22
CA ILE A 11 -8.34 -6.78 -14.55
C ILE A 11 -7.50 -6.84 -13.26
N PRO A 12 -7.07 -8.04 -12.81
CA PRO A 12 -6.39 -8.21 -11.53
C PRO A 12 -4.94 -7.72 -11.53
N TRP A 13 -4.31 -7.66 -12.71
CA TRP A 13 -2.92 -7.24 -12.90
C TRP A 13 -2.87 -5.75 -13.20
N TRP A 14 -2.94 -4.96 -12.13
CA TRP A 14 -2.93 -3.51 -12.21
C TRP A 14 -1.77 -2.90 -11.43
N THR A 15 -1.26 -1.76 -11.90
CA THR A 15 -0.22 -0.99 -11.22
C THR A 15 -0.25 0.46 -11.66
N HIS A 16 0.68 1.24 -11.13
CA HIS A 16 0.84 2.67 -11.36
C HIS A 16 2.33 3.01 -11.47
N ASP A 17 2.61 4.26 -11.83
CA ASP A 17 3.93 4.85 -11.72
C ASP A 17 4.07 5.38 -10.28
N ILE A 18 4.88 4.71 -9.44
CA ILE A 18 5.15 5.20 -8.09
C ILE A 18 5.80 6.59 -8.17
N GLY A 19 5.21 7.58 -7.51
CA GLY A 19 5.60 8.98 -7.58
C GLY A 19 4.99 9.75 -8.77
N GLY A 20 4.08 9.14 -9.52
CA GLY A 20 3.46 9.73 -10.70
C GLY A 20 4.40 9.77 -11.91
N PHE A 21 3.88 10.12 -13.09
CA PHE A 21 4.68 10.09 -14.32
C PHE A 21 5.45 11.40 -14.58
N HIS A 22 4.88 12.57 -14.32
CA HIS A 22 5.46 13.86 -14.74
C HIS A 22 5.75 14.80 -13.57
N LYS A 23 6.65 15.75 -13.81
CA LYS A 23 6.92 16.95 -12.96
C LYS A 23 7.46 16.66 -11.55
N GLY A 24 7.92 15.45 -11.29
CA GLY A 24 8.52 15.11 -10.01
C GLY A 24 9.99 15.50 -9.93
N ASP A 25 10.37 16.39 -9.01
CA ASP A 25 11.76 16.77 -8.76
C ASP A 25 12.31 16.02 -7.53
N PRO A 26 13.25 15.07 -7.67
CA PRO A 26 13.82 14.29 -6.55
C PRO A 26 14.56 15.14 -5.50
N THR A 27 14.82 16.43 -5.77
CA THR A 27 15.42 17.36 -4.82
C THR A 27 14.40 18.11 -3.98
N ASP A 28 13.13 18.16 -4.41
CA ASP A 28 12.04 18.82 -3.68
C ASP A 28 11.56 17.94 -2.50
N PRO A 29 11.63 18.44 -1.25
CA PRO A 29 11.13 17.72 -0.08
C PRO A 29 9.65 17.30 -0.17
N ALA A 30 8.80 18.13 -0.78
CA ALA A 30 7.38 17.79 -0.93
C ALA A 30 7.18 16.61 -1.90
N PHE A 31 7.98 16.58 -2.98
CA PHE A 31 7.99 15.44 -3.89
C PHE A 31 8.56 14.18 -3.26
N ARG A 32 9.59 14.29 -2.41
CA ARG A 32 10.12 13.14 -1.65
C ARG A 32 9.08 12.53 -0.72
N GLU A 33 8.31 13.36 0.00
CA GLU A 33 7.18 12.87 0.81
C GLU A 33 6.16 12.14 -0.05
N LEU A 34 5.77 12.72 -1.20
CA LEU A 34 4.85 12.07 -2.14
C LEU A 34 5.40 10.72 -2.61
N VAL A 35 6.67 10.63 -3.00
CA VAL A 35 7.30 9.38 -3.44
C VAL A 35 7.27 8.35 -2.32
N VAL A 36 7.62 8.73 -1.08
CA VAL A 36 7.55 7.82 0.07
C VAL A 36 6.13 7.29 0.25
N ARG A 37 5.12 8.15 0.35
CA ARG A 37 3.72 7.73 0.54
C ARG A 37 3.22 6.84 -0.61
N TRP A 38 3.59 7.18 -1.85
CA TRP A 38 3.20 6.41 -3.02
C TRP A 38 3.92 5.07 -3.10
N PHE A 39 5.19 5.00 -2.69
CA PHE A 39 5.96 3.75 -2.66
C PHE A 39 5.41 2.78 -1.61
N GLN A 40 5.00 3.32 -0.45
CA GLN A 40 4.28 2.56 0.59
C GLN A 40 3.00 1.93 0.03
N PHE A 41 2.16 2.73 -0.66
CA PHE A 41 0.98 2.21 -1.37
C PHE A 41 1.34 1.20 -2.48
N GLY A 42 2.40 1.45 -3.24
CA GLY A 42 2.90 0.59 -4.30
C GLY A 42 3.25 -0.81 -3.80
N ALA A 43 3.85 -0.92 -2.61
CA ALA A 43 4.24 -2.20 -2.02
C ALA A 43 3.04 -3.15 -1.82
N PHE A 44 1.84 -2.59 -1.62
CA PHE A 44 0.57 -3.33 -1.49
C PHE A 44 -0.35 -3.13 -2.70
N SER A 45 0.23 -2.86 -3.86
CA SER A 45 -0.45 -2.95 -5.15
C SER A 45 -0.25 -4.32 -5.80
N SER A 46 -1.09 -4.71 -6.77
CA SER A 46 -0.98 -6.02 -7.43
C SER A 46 0.43 -6.23 -8.00
N LEU A 47 0.97 -5.23 -8.70
CA LEU A 47 2.38 -5.16 -9.10
C LEU A 47 3.06 -3.95 -8.46
N PHE A 48 4.34 -4.11 -8.15
CA PHE A 48 5.18 -3.09 -7.52
C PHE A 48 6.21 -2.56 -8.51
N ARG A 49 6.07 -1.30 -8.94
CA ARG A 49 6.86 -0.74 -10.04
C ARG A 49 7.17 0.75 -9.81
N LEU A 50 8.45 1.08 -9.75
CA LEU A 50 8.95 2.45 -9.73
C LEU A 50 9.22 2.93 -11.16
N HIS A 51 8.58 4.03 -11.56
CA HIS A 51 8.75 4.64 -12.88
C HIS A 51 8.34 6.11 -12.86
N GLY A 52 8.84 6.89 -13.82
CA GLY A 52 8.41 8.24 -14.08
C GLY A 52 9.47 9.05 -14.84
N HIS A 53 9.06 10.21 -15.32
CA HIS A 53 9.88 11.24 -15.94
C HIS A 53 10.15 12.35 -14.92
N ARG A 54 11.34 12.30 -14.31
CA ARG A 54 11.75 13.21 -13.23
C ARG A 54 12.40 14.48 -13.76
N LEU A 55 12.19 15.58 -13.03
CA LEU A 55 12.88 16.84 -13.25
C LEU A 55 14.20 16.87 -12.45
N PRO A 56 15.18 17.70 -12.86
CA PRO A 56 15.25 18.36 -14.16
C PRO A 56 15.45 17.34 -15.30
N ASN A 57 15.02 17.68 -16.52
CA ASN A 57 15.34 16.83 -17.66
C ASN A 57 16.86 16.78 -17.86
N THR A 58 17.35 15.59 -18.18
CA THR A 58 18.71 15.38 -18.69
C THR A 58 18.68 15.48 -20.23
N ASP A 59 19.85 15.62 -20.85
CA ASP A 59 20.03 16.04 -22.25
C ASP A 59 18.96 15.52 -23.23
N GLY A 60 18.09 16.43 -23.68
CA GLY A 60 17.18 16.29 -24.83
C GLY A 60 15.88 15.51 -24.62
N PHE A 61 15.88 14.36 -23.93
CA PHE A 61 14.71 13.46 -23.90
C PHE A 61 14.50 12.64 -22.61
N ALA A 62 15.48 12.60 -21.71
CA ALA A 62 15.41 11.78 -20.50
C ALA A 62 15.12 12.64 -19.26
N GLY A 63 14.51 12.01 -18.25
CA GLY A 63 14.33 12.64 -16.95
C GLY A 63 15.59 12.56 -16.09
N ALA A 64 15.56 13.14 -14.91
CA ALA A 64 16.53 12.87 -13.85
C ALA A 64 16.45 11.42 -13.34
N ALA A 65 17.42 11.07 -12.49
CA ALA A 65 17.49 9.79 -11.80
C ALA A 65 16.19 9.47 -11.02
N ASN A 66 15.84 8.19 -10.95
CA ASN A 66 14.60 7.71 -10.31
C ASN A 66 14.82 6.40 -9.54
N GLU A 67 16.06 6.06 -9.23
CA GLU A 67 16.43 4.95 -8.36
C GLU A 67 16.08 5.29 -6.91
N VAL A 68 15.91 4.27 -6.07
CA VAL A 68 15.48 4.46 -4.67
C VAL A 68 16.44 5.30 -3.83
N TRP A 69 17.72 5.35 -4.20
CA TRP A 69 18.74 6.19 -3.55
C TRP A 69 18.79 7.63 -4.07
N SER A 70 18.00 7.98 -5.09
CA SER A 70 17.97 9.32 -5.70
C SER A 70 17.10 10.33 -4.92
N PHE A 71 16.42 9.88 -3.86
CA PHE A 71 15.49 10.69 -3.06
C PHE A 71 16.05 11.14 -1.70
N GLY A 72 17.36 10.96 -1.48
CA GLY A 72 18.03 11.25 -0.22
C GLY A 72 17.97 10.09 0.79
N ASP A 73 18.88 10.12 1.79
CA ASP A 73 19.14 9.00 2.69
C ASP A 73 17.93 8.61 3.55
N GLU A 74 17.19 9.60 4.06
CA GLU A 74 15.99 9.38 4.89
C GLU A 74 14.90 8.64 4.09
N ALA A 75 14.61 9.12 2.87
CA ALA A 75 13.66 8.45 1.99
C ALA A 75 14.15 7.05 1.63
N TYR A 76 15.44 6.90 1.28
CA TYR A 76 16.03 5.63 0.89
C TYR A 76 15.84 4.54 1.96
N GLU A 77 16.09 4.81 3.23
CA GLU A 77 15.90 3.79 4.28
C GLU A 77 14.42 3.36 4.41
N ILE A 78 13.47 4.29 4.22
CA ILE A 78 12.05 3.95 4.17
C ILE A 78 11.75 3.11 2.92
N LEU A 79 12.17 3.53 1.72
CA LEU A 79 11.92 2.78 0.48
C LEU A 79 12.51 1.36 0.56
N LYS A 80 13.72 1.23 1.10
CA LYS A 80 14.40 -0.04 1.35
C LYS A 80 13.59 -0.96 2.26
N GLN A 81 13.04 -0.46 3.36
CA GLN A 81 12.14 -1.22 4.22
C GLN A 81 10.98 -1.82 3.42
N TYR A 82 10.33 -1.02 2.56
CA TYR A 82 9.19 -1.49 1.76
C TYR A 82 9.58 -2.45 0.64
N MET A 83 10.78 -2.33 0.07
CA MET A 83 11.32 -3.36 -0.84
C MET A 83 11.44 -4.70 -0.12
N PHE A 84 12.02 -4.74 1.09
CA PHE A 84 12.12 -5.98 1.87
C PHE A 84 10.77 -6.50 2.36
N ILE A 85 9.81 -5.64 2.70
CA ILE A 85 8.42 -6.06 2.95
C ILE A 85 7.84 -6.72 1.69
N ARG A 86 7.97 -6.08 0.53
CA ARG A 86 7.45 -6.63 -0.73
C ARG A 86 8.07 -7.99 -1.06
N GLU A 87 9.38 -8.15 -0.84
CA GLU A 87 10.07 -9.43 -1.03
C GLU A 87 9.52 -10.51 -0.12
N ARG A 88 9.34 -10.21 1.17
CA ARG A 88 8.72 -11.14 2.14
C ARG A 88 7.26 -11.46 1.82
N LEU A 89 6.53 -10.52 1.20
CA LEU A 89 5.16 -10.74 0.72
C LEU A 89 5.09 -11.58 -0.55
N ARG A 90 6.18 -11.85 -1.27
CA ARG A 90 6.14 -12.54 -2.57
C ARG A 90 5.34 -13.85 -2.55
N PRO A 91 5.51 -14.78 -1.58
CA PRO A 91 4.71 -15.99 -1.54
C PRO A 91 3.21 -15.71 -1.45
N TYR A 92 2.82 -14.73 -0.62
CA TYR A 92 1.43 -14.30 -0.47
C TYR A 92 0.90 -13.66 -1.75
N VAL A 93 1.67 -12.76 -2.37
CA VAL A 93 1.32 -12.13 -3.65
C VAL A 93 1.06 -13.19 -4.72
N MET A 94 1.92 -14.22 -4.81
CA MET A 94 1.75 -15.30 -5.78
C MET A 94 0.50 -16.14 -5.51
N ASP A 95 0.15 -16.38 -4.24
CA ASP A 95 -1.10 -17.03 -3.88
C ASP A 95 -2.34 -16.19 -4.25
N GLN A 96 -2.27 -14.88 -4.06
CA GLN A 96 -3.35 -13.98 -4.49
C GLN A 96 -3.46 -13.90 -6.03
N MET A 97 -2.34 -13.97 -6.74
CA MET A 97 -2.35 -14.05 -8.22
C MET A 97 -2.92 -15.38 -8.72
N ARG A 98 -2.66 -16.50 -8.03
CA ARG A 98 -3.32 -17.78 -8.29
C ARG A 98 -4.83 -17.68 -8.05
N THR A 99 -5.24 -17.10 -6.93
CA THR A 99 -6.65 -16.86 -6.62
C THR A 99 -7.32 -16.02 -7.71
N ALA A 100 -6.64 -14.98 -8.22
CA ALA A 100 -7.15 -14.20 -9.34
C ALA A 100 -7.30 -15.03 -10.63
N HIS A 101 -6.33 -15.90 -10.94
CA HIS A 101 -6.39 -16.79 -12.09
C HIS A 101 -7.55 -17.80 -11.99
N GLU A 102 -7.73 -18.43 -10.83
CA GLU A 102 -8.67 -19.54 -10.65
C GLU A 102 -10.10 -19.06 -10.36
N LYS A 103 -10.27 -17.92 -9.67
CA LYS A 103 -11.55 -17.45 -9.13
C LYS A 103 -11.96 -16.06 -9.61
N GLY A 104 -11.09 -15.35 -10.33
CA GLY A 104 -11.35 -13.98 -10.78
C GLY A 104 -11.32 -12.91 -9.67
N ILE A 105 -10.88 -13.27 -8.45
CA ILE A 105 -10.84 -12.33 -7.32
C ILE A 105 -9.50 -11.58 -7.33
N PRO A 106 -9.47 -10.25 -7.50
CA PRO A 106 -8.22 -9.51 -7.66
C PRO A 106 -7.41 -9.43 -6.35
N PRO A 107 -6.07 -9.31 -6.40
CA PRO A 107 -5.25 -9.13 -5.19
C PRO A 107 -5.63 -7.87 -4.41
N MET A 108 -5.75 -6.73 -5.09
CA MET A 108 -6.27 -5.50 -4.50
C MET A 108 -7.79 -5.41 -4.72
N ARG A 109 -8.59 -5.31 -3.66
CA ARG A 109 -10.06 -5.30 -3.77
C ARG A 109 -10.74 -4.38 -2.74
N PRO A 110 -11.88 -3.74 -3.09
CA PRO A 110 -12.66 -2.97 -2.13
C PRO A 110 -13.07 -3.80 -0.92
N LEU A 111 -13.29 -3.14 0.23
CA LEU A 111 -13.64 -3.83 1.47
C LEU A 111 -14.90 -4.69 1.33
N PHE A 112 -15.93 -4.22 0.63
CA PHE A 112 -17.19 -4.97 0.46
C PHE A 112 -17.02 -6.33 -0.26
N VAL A 113 -15.90 -6.58 -0.94
CA VAL A 113 -15.65 -7.88 -1.57
C VAL A 113 -15.42 -8.97 -0.51
N ASP A 114 -14.72 -8.66 0.58
CA ASP A 114 -14.48 -9.59 1.68
C ASP A 114 -15.47 -9.41 2.85
N PHE A 115 -16.20 -8.29 2.89
CA PHE A 115 -17.16 -7.94 3.96
C PHE A 115 -18.50 -7.43 3.38
N PRO A 116 -19.23 -8.26 2.62
CA PRO A 116 -20.49 -7.84 1.98
C PRO A 116 -21.62 -7.57 2.98
N ASP A 117 -21.58 -8.16 4.17
CA ASP A 117 -22.60 -7.96 5.20
C ASP A 117 -22.37 -6.71 6.06
N ASP A 118 -21.23 -6.03 5.89
CA ASP A 118 -20.91 -4.79 6.59
C ASP A 118 -21.19 -3.58 5.68
N SER A 119 -22.34 -2.95 5.89
CA SER A 119 -22.78 -1.80 5.08
C SER A 119 -21.77 -0.64 5.03
N ALA A 120 -20.96 -0.44 6.07
CA ALA A 120 -19.95 0.63 6.08
C ALA A 120 -18.88 0.39 4.99
N CYS A 121 -18.55 -0.87 4.70
CA CYS A 121 -17.55 -1.26 3.70
C CYS A 121 -17.89 -0.85 2.26
N TYR A 122 -19.14 -0.49 1.97
CA TYR A 122 -19.56 0.04 0.67
C TYR A 122 -19.25 1.53 0.49
N SER A 123 -19.09 2.26 1.60
CA SER A 123 -18.84 3.70 1.61
C SER A 123 -17.36 4.09 1.73
N VAL A 124 -16.52 3.18 2.21
CA VAL A 124 -15.09 3.41 2.40
C VAL A 124 -14.36 3.23 1.05
N ASP A 125 -13.76 4.29 0.54
CA ASP A 125 -13.14 4.32 -0.80
C ASP A 125 -11.64 4.69 -0.81
N ASP A 126 -11.07 4.85 0.38
CA ASP A 126 -9.68 5.20 0.69
C ASP A 126 -8.95 4.11 1.51
N GLN A 127 -9.56 2.92 1.58
CA GLN A 127 -9.02 1.68 2.14
C GLN A 127 -9.35 0.52 1.21
N TYR A 128 -8.59 -0.57 1.34
CA TYR A 128 -8.84 -1.78 0.57
C TYR A 128 -8.26 -3.01 1.25
N MET A 129 -8.70 -4.17 0.79
CA MET A 129 -8.10 -5.46 1.13
C MET A 129 -7.04 -5.81 0.08
N PHE A 130 -5.85 -6.19 0.55
CA PHE A 130 -4.79 -6.80 -0.25
C PHE A 130 -4.73 -8.29 0.06
N GLY A 131 -5.42 -9.09 -0.76
CA GLY A 131 -5.82 -10.43 -0.40
C GLY A 131 -6.82 -10.45 0.76
N PRO A 132 -7.26 -11.63 1.22
CA PRO A 132 -8.28 -11.73 2.27
C PRO A 132 -7.79 -11.35 3.67
N ASP A 133 -6.48 -11.15 3.87
CA ASP A 133 -5.85 -11.10 5.20
C ASP A 133 -5.30 -9.73 5.62
N LEU A 134 -5.03 -8.83 4.67
CA LEU A 134 -4.38 -7.55 4.92
C LEU A 134 -5.26 -6.39 4.48
N LEU A 135 -5.69 -5.57 5.43
CA LEU A 135 -6.31 -4.27 5.19
C LEU A 135 -5.21 -3.21 5.06
N VAL A 136 -5.30 -2.40 4.00
CA VAL A 136 -4.37 -1.32 3.69
C VAL A 136 -5.10 0.01 3.68
N ALA A 137 -4.55 0.98 4.39
CA ALA A 137 -5.07 2.35 4.44
C ALA A 137 -3.95 3.36 4.08
N PRO A 138 -3.70 3.64 2.79
CA PRO A 138 -2.63 4.55 2.33
C PRO A 138 -2.79 6.00 2.81
N VAL A 139 -1.72 6.72 3.15
CA VAL A 139 -1.84 8.16 3.43
C VAL A 139 -1.94 8.92 2.10
N LEU A 140 -3.00 9.71 1.92
CA LEU A 140 -3.33 10.37 0.63
C LEU A 140 -3.11 11.88 0.63
N ASP A 141 -2.99 12.50 1.81
CA ASP A 141 -2.81 13.93 1.99
C ASP A 141 -1.36 14.26 2.37
N ALA A 142 -0.84 15.36 1.82
CA ALA A 142 0.49 15.88 2.15
C ALA A 142 0.59 16.23 3.65
N GLU A 143 1.78 16.08 4.23
CA GLU A 143 2.09 16.37 5.64
C GLU A 143 1.29 15.56 6.69
N ALA A 144 0.31 14.74 6.30
CA ALA A 144 -0.48 13.95 7.23
C ALA A 144 0.39 12.94 7.99
N ARG A 145 0.21 12.89 9.31
CA ARG A 145 0.90 11.96 10.24
C ARG A 145 -0.05 11.08 11.03
N SER A 146 -1.33 11.13 10.70
CA SER A 146 -2.38 10.24 11.19
C SER A 146 -3.52 10.21 10.16
N ARG A 147 -4.37 9.20 10.23
CA ARG A 147 -5.64 9.18 9.48
C ARG A 147 -6.69 8.35 10.18
N ARG A 148 -7.95 8.57 9.81
CA ARG A 148 -9.06 7.70 10.21
C ARG A 148 -9.06 6.41 9.40
N VAL A 149 -9.26 5.30 10.09
CA VAL A 149 -9.33 3.95 9.49
C VAL A 149 -10.54 3.21 10.05
N TYR A 150 -11.40 2.71 9.17
CA TYR A 150 -12.46 1.78 9.53
C TYR A 150 -11.93 0.35 9.55
N LEU A 151 -12.22 -0.37 10.63
CA LEU A 151 -11.96 -1.80 10.73
C LEU A 151 -13.28 -2.55 10.47
N PRO A 152 -13.39 -3.34 9.40
CA PRO A 152 -14.60 -4.11 9.10
C PRO A 152 -15.06 -4.99 10.27
N ALA A 153 -16.38 -5.10 10.43
CA ALA A 153 -17.03 -5.84 11.51
C ALA A 153 -16.78 -7.37 11.45
N HIS A 154 -17.17 -8.05 12.53
CA HIS A 154 -17.15 -9.51 12.66
C HIS A 154 -15.76 -10.16 12.49
N THR A 155 -14.70 -9.38 12.66
CA THR A 155 -13.32 -9.85 12.62
C THR A 155 -12.50 -9.06 13.63
N THR A 156 -11.61 -9.74 14.35
CA THR A 156 -10.58 -9.07 15.15
C THR A 156 -9.41 -8.72 14.24
N TRP A 157 -8.93 -7.49 14.35
CA TRP A 157 -7.83 -6.94 13.58
C TRP A 157 -6.60 -6.77 14.43
N LYS A 158 -5.44 -6.87 13.81
CA LYS A 158 -4.14 -6.68 14.45
C LYS A 158 -3.35 -5.66 13.66
N ASP A 159 -2.92 -4.59 14.33
CA ASP A 159 -1.98 -3.63 13.74
C ASP A 159 -0.70 -4.39 13.35
N ALA A 160 -0.32 -4.28 12.08
CA ALA A 160 0.78 -5.06 11.52
C ALA A 160 2.14 -4.69 12.13
N TRP A 161 2.30 -3.44 12.59
CA TRP A 161 3.56 -2.91 13.12
C TRP A 161 3.69 -3.17 14.61
N THR A 162 2.63 -2.90 15.37
CA THR A 162 2.67 -2.97 16.84
C THR A 162 2.17 -4.31 17.38
N GLY A 163 1.44 -5.08 16.57
CA GLY A 163 0.77 -6.30 17.00
C GLY A 163 -0.44 -6.06 17.92
N LYS A 164 -0.82 -4.80 18.17
CA LYS A 164 -1.99 -4.48 19.00
C LYS A 164 -3.27 -4.95 18.33
N GLN A 165 -4.17 -5.54 19.11
CA GLN A 165 -5.45 -6.05 18.63
C GLN A 165 -6.57 -5.03 18.81
N TYR A 166 -7.53 -5.09 17.90
CA TYR A 166 -8.73 -4.25 17.85
C TYR A 166 -9.92 -5.09 17.40
N GLU A 167 -11.07 -4.86 18.00
CA GLU A 167 -12.32 -5.42 17.47
C GLU A 167 -12.72 -4.72 16.18
N GLY A 168 -13.38 -5.43 15.27
CA GLY A 168 -13.96 -4.84 14.07
C GLY A 168 -15.20 -3.98 14.35
N GLY A 169 -15.73 -3.35 13.32
CA GLY A 169 -16.95 -2.54 13.36
C GLY A 169 -16.76 -1.14 13.93
N GLN A 170 -15.53 -0.62 13.89
CA GLN A 170 -15.20 0.67 14.49
C GLN A 170 -14.25 1.50 13.64
N TRP A 171 -14.30 2.81 13.86
CA TRP A 171 -13.33 3.76 13.32
C TRP A 171 -12.26 4.06 14.34
N LEU A 172 -11.01 4.11 13.89
CA LEU A 172 -9.85 4.46 14.69
C LEU A 172 -9.16 5.69 14.11
N ASP A 173 -8.65 6.56 14.97
CA ASP A 173 -7.63 7.55 14.61
C ASP A 173 -6.25 6.92 14.80
N VAL A 174 -5.57 6.63 13.68
CA VAL A 174 -4.35 5.82 13.68
C VAL A 174 -3.14 6.70 13.35
N PRO A 175 -2.04 6.61 14.13
CA PRO A 175 -0.77 7.22 13.75
C PRO A 175 -0.27 6.69 12.42
N ALA A 176 0.21 7.58 11.57
CA ALA A 176 0.75 7.27 10.25
C ALA A 176 2.01 8.13 10.02
N PRO A 177 3.09 7.93 10.81
CA PRO A 177 4.32 8.68 10.64
C PRO A 177 4.92 8.41 9.24
N ILE A 178 5.94 9.17 8.81
CA ILE A 178 6.39 9.11 7.41
C ILE A 178 6.94 7.72 7.03
N GLU A 179 7.45 6.97 7.99
CA GLU A 179 8.06 5.65 7.84
C GLU A 179 7.03 4.54 7.62
N THR A 180 5.78 4.71 8.06
CA THR A 180 4.75 3.66 8.00
C THR A 180 3.40 4.16 7.48
N ILE A 181 2.66 3.25 6.84
CA ILE A 181 1.23 3.44 6.58
C ILE A 181 0.41 2.52 7.49
N PRO A 182 -0.83 2.89 7.86
CA PRO A 182 -1.69 2.00 8.62
C PRO A 182 -1.99 0.70 7.85
N LEU A 183 -1.65 -0.42 8.48
CA LEU A 183 -1.82 -1.78 7.97
C LEU A 183 -2.41 -2.64 9.08
N PHE A 184 -3.45 -3.39 8.76
CA PHE A 184 -4.13 -4.26 9.72
C PHE A 184 -4.29 -5.66 9.15
N LEU A 185 -3.87 -6.64 9.94
CA LEU A 185 -4.00 -8.05 9.63
C LEU A 185 -5.27 -8.60 10.27
N LYS A 186 -6.00 -9.47 9.57
CA LYS A 186 -7.02 -10.31 10.23
C LYS A 186 -6.35 -11.17 11.30
N ALA A 187 -7.03 -11.39 12.42
CA ALA A 187 -6.56 -12.30 13.46
C ALA A 187 -6.31 -13.71 12.86
N GLY A 188 -5.15 -14.28 13.19
CA GLY A 188 -4.71 -15.56 12.61
C GLY A 188 -4.03 -15.46 11.24
N SER A 189 -3.88 -14.25 10.67
CA SER A 189 -3.14 -14.06 9.42
C SER A 189 -1.69 -14.57 9.53
N PRO A 190 -1.20 -15.34 8.55
CA PRO A 190 0.19 -15.79 8.52
C PRO A 190 1.17 -14.64 8.24
N LEU A 191 0.67 -13.46 7.83
CA LEU A 191 1.50 -12.33 7.44
C LEU A 191 2.14 -11.59 8.61
N ILE A 192 1.84 -11.95 9.87
CA ILE A 192 2.41 -11.26 11.03
C ILE A 192 3.95 -11.27 11.02
N GLU A 193 4.55 -12.36 10.54
CA GLU A 193 6.00 -12.52 10.44
C GLU A 193 6.64 -11.60 9.39
N VAL A 194 5.87 -11.16 8.38
CA VAL A 194 6.33 -10.22 7.35
C VAL A 194 6.68 -8.87 7.95
N PHE A 195 5.95 -8.44 8.98
CA PHE A 195 6.09 -7.11 9.56
C PHE A 195 6.94 -7.11 10.84
N GLN A 196 6.99 -8.22 11.57
CA GLN A 196 7.74 -8.32 12.83
C GLN A 196 9.22 -8.72 12.67
N ASN A 197 9.63 -9.27 11.52
CA ASN A 197 11.02 -9.70 11.26
C ASN A 197 11.87 -8.63 10.54
N THR A 198 11.88 -7.38 11.00
CA THR A 198 12.69 -6.30 10.40
C THR A 198 14.16 -6.29 10.83
N ASN A 199 14.60 -7.22 11.69
CA ASN A 199 15.95 -7.25 12.29
C ASN A 199 16.78 -8.53 11.98
N LYS A 200 16.64 -9.15 10.80
CA LYS A 200 17.57 -10.20 10.37
C LYS A 200 18.02 -10.00 8.94
#